data_AF-A0A2M9BN86-F1
#
_entry.id   AF-A0A2M9BN86-F1
#
_cell.length_a   1.000
_cell.length_b   1.000
_cell.length_c   1.000
_cell.angle_alpha   90.00
_cell.angle_beta   90.00
_cell.angle_gamma   90.00
#
_symmetry.space_group_name_H-M   'P 1'
#
loop_
_entity.id
_entity.type
_entity.pdbx_description
1 polymer ?
#
loop_
_entity_poly.entity_id
_entity_poly.type
_entity_poly.pdbx_seq_one_letter_code
_entity_poly.pdbx_strand_id
1 'polypeptide(L)'
;MHFQTITLYTSDPTLPQAQTAAELLRLKTGLPVQVLSLEQLPVADPHQRQRVRLEHEAAALRRQLQAVEFVLAQGRQNPVLYASDLALAQQDKQRYERRLHQVQGELILQQVKAGEG
;
A
#
# COMPACT_ATOMS: atom_id res chain seq x y z
N MET A 1 8.41 -5.63 26.33
CA MET A 1 7.15 -5.05 25.83
C MET A 1 7.53 -3.91 24.90
N HIS A 2 7.18 -3.97 23.61
CA HIS A 2 7.41 -2.85 22.69
C HIS A 2 6.24 -1.88 22.84
N PHE A 3 6.45 -0.75 23.51
CA PHE A 3 5.42 0.28 23.60
C PHE A 3 5.31 0.98 22.25
N GLN A 4 4.16 0.84 21.58
CA GLN A 4 3.85 1.62 20.39
C GLN A 4 3.78 3.10 20.80
N THR A 5 4.68 3.92 20.24
CA THR A 5 4.75 5.37 20.45
C THR A 5 4.39 6.06 19.15
N ILE A 6 3.56 7.09 19.20
CA ILE A 6 3.24 7.90 18.03
C ILE A 6 4.25 9.05 17.93
N THR A 7 4.87 9.22 16.78
CA THR A 7 5.78 10.36 16.52
C THR A 7 5.08 11.39 15.64
N LEU A 8 4.95 12.62 16.14
CA LEU A 8 4.41 13.77 15.42
C LEU A 8 5.56 14.69 15.00
N TYR A 9 5.71 14.90 13.69
CA TYR A 9 6.74 15.78 13.14
C TYR A 9 6.15 17.16 12.85
N THR A 10 6.87 18.22 13.20
CA THR A 10 6.46 19.62 13.03
C THR A 10 7.66 20.49 12.66
N SER A 11 7.43 21.62 11.98
CA SER A 11 8.49 22.59 11.67
C SER A 11 9.12 23.19 12.93
N ASP A 12 8.34 23.30 14.02
CA ASP A 12 8.84 23.74 15.32
C ASP A 12 8.14 22.95 16.45
N PRO A 13 8.87 22.11 17.21
CA PRO A 13 8.32 21.30 18.30
C PRO A 13 8.08 22.10 19.58
N THR A 14 8.59 23.32 19.67
CA THR A 14 8.41 24.19 20.85
C THR A 14 7.09 24.96 20.82
N LEU A 15 6.43 25.00 19.66
CA LEU A 15 5.16 25.70 19.51
C LEU A 15 4.05 25.05 20.36
N PRO A 16 3.27 25.86 21.11
CA PRO A 16 2.17 25.37 21.93
C PRO A 16 1.17 24.51 21.15
N GLN A 17 0.91 24.85 19.88
CA GLN A 17 -0.01 24.11 19.03
C GLN A 17 0.45 22.67 18.79
N ALA A 18 1.76 22.44 18.63
CA ALA A 18 2.31 21.10 18.43
C ALA A 18 2.17 20.25 19.70
N GLN A 19 2.40 20.85 20.86
CA GLN A 19 2.24 20.19 22.16
C GLN A 19 0.77 19.88 22.45
N THR A 20 -0.14 20.83 22.19
CA THR A 20 -1.59 20.61 22.32
C THR A 20 -2.07 19.50 21.39
N ALA A 21 -1.61 19.47 20.14
CA ALA A 21 -1.95 18.40 19.20
C ALA A 21 -1.48 17.03 19.69
N ALA A 22 -0.25 16.95 20.21
CA ALA A 22 0.30 15.72 20.77
C ALA A 22 -0.48 15.22 22.00
N GLU A 23 -0.88 16.14 22.89
CA GLU A 23 -1.67 15.80 24.07
C GLU A 23 -3.07 15.30 23.70
N LEU A 24 -3.75 15.96 22.77
CA LEU A 24 -5.04 15.50 22.25
C LEU A 24 -4.93 14.11 21.63
N LEU A 25 -3.86 13.86 20.87
CA LEU A 25 -3.60 12.56 20.25
C LEU A 25 -3.35 11.47 21.30
N ARG A 26 -2.58 11.79 22.36
CA ARG A 26 -2.33 10.91 23.50
C ARG A 26 -3.63 10.55 24.22
N LEU A 27 -4.46 11.54 24.54
CA LEU A 27 -5.74 11.34 25.22
C LEU A 27 -6.70 10.48 24.37
N LYS A 28 -6.70 10.66 23.05
CA LYS A 28 -7.58 9.91 22.14
C LYS A 28 -7.14 8.47 21.92
N THR A 29 -5.84 8.22 21.88
CA THR A 29 -5.28 6.90 21.52
C THR A 29 -4.83 6.08 22.72
N GLY A 30 -4.58 6.71 23.87
CA GLY A 30 -3.95 6.10 25.04
C GLY A 30 -2.47 5.78 24.83
N LEU A 31 -1.87 6.15 23.70
CA LEU A 31 -0.47 5.89 23.36
C LEU A 31 0.41 7.09 23.69
N PRO A 32 1.66 6.88 24.13
CA PRO A 32 2.62 7.98 24.27
C PRO A 32 2.86 8.66 22.92
N VAL A 33 2.98 9.98 22.94
CA VAL A 33 3.20 10.81 21.75
C VAL A 33 4.49 11.61 21.92
N GLN A 34 5.36 11.54 20.93
CA GLN A 34 6.60 12.30 20.87
C GLN A 34 6.50 13.34 19.77
N VAL A 35 6.90 14.59 20.06
CA VAL A 35 6.94 15.68 19.08
C VAL A 35 8.38 15.92 18.66
N LEU A 36 8.68 15.79 17.37
CA LEU A 36 10.01 15.98 16.81
C LEU A 36 10.01 17.06 15.71
N SER A 37 11.17 17.67 15.49
CA SER A 37 11.39 18.56 14.35
C SER A 37 11.31 17.77 13.04
N LEU A 38 10.81 18.40 11.97
CA LEU A 38 10.87 17.87 10.60
C LEU A 38 12.30 17.55 10.15
N GLU A 39 13.31 18.21 10.71
CA GLU A 39 14.73 17.91 10.45
C GLU A 39 15.13 16.50 10.91
N GLN A 40 14.40 15.94 11.87
CA GLN A 40 14.61 14.60 12.39
C GLN A 40 13.73 13.57 11.69
N LEU A 41 12.95 13.97 10.68
CA LEU A 41 12.17 13.06 9.88
C LEU A 41 13.12 12.05 9.22
N PRO A 42 12.98 10.74 9.48
CA PRO A 42 13.86 9.76 8.89
C PRO A 42 13.81 9.88 7.38
N VAL A 43 14.99 9.96 6.75
CA VAL A 43 15.10 9.99 5.29
C VAL A 43 14.41 8.75 4.76
N ALA A 44 13.32 8.95 4.03
CA ALA A 44 12.52 7.83 3.57
C ALA A 44 13.38 6.94 2.66
N ASP A 45 13.66 5.72 3.11
CA ASP A 45 14.48 4.77 2.37
C ASP A 45 13.82 4.56 0.98
N PRO A 46 14.50 4.93 -0.12
CA PRO A 46 13.95 4.79 -1.46
C PRO A 46 13.61 3.33 -1.79
N HIS A 47 14.34 2.37 -1.23
CA HIS A 47 14.04 0.94 -1.41
C HIS A 47 12.79 0.53 -0.65
N GLN A 48 12.66 0.94 0.62
CA GLN A 48 11.46 0.70 1.40
C GLN A 48 10.22 1.34 0.74
N ARG A 49 10.32 2.58 0.24
CA ARG A 49 9.22 3.25 -0.48
C ARG A 49 8.84 2.50 -1.74
N GLN A 50 9.81 2.08 -2.55
CA GLN A 50 9.54 1.32 -3.76
C GLN A 50 8.91 -0.04 -3.44
N ARG A 51 9.38 -0.74 -2.40
CA ARG A 51 8.80 -2.02 -1.96
C ARG A 51 7.34 -1.85 -1.53
N VAL A 52 7.05 -0.89 -0.67
CA VAL A 52 5.68 -0.60 -0.20
C VAL A 52 4.76 -0.26 -1.36
N ARG A 53 5.24 0.54 -2.33
CA ARG A 53 4.49 0.85 -3.55
C ARG A 53 4.14 -0.41 -4.34
N LEU A 54 5.12 -1.28 -4.59
CA LEU A 54 4.93 -2.53 -5.33
C LEU A 54 4.00 -3.51 -4.61
N GLU A 55 4.09 -3.61 -3.28
CA GLU A 55 3.19 -4.42 -2.45
C GLU A 55 1.74 -3.93 -2.57
N HIS A 56 1.53 -2.61 -2.49
CA HIS A 56 0.22 -1.99 -2.69
C HIS A 56 -0.34 -2.26 -4.09
N GLU A 57 0.51 -2.14 -5.12
CA GLU A 57 0.12 -2.43 -6.49
C GLU A 57 -0.27 -3.90 -6.68
N ALA A 58 0.52 -4.84 -6.16
CA ALA A 58 0.19 -6.27 -6.19
C ALA A 58 -1.13 -6.58 -5.49
N ALA A 59 -1.39 -5.96 -4.33
CA ALA A 59 -2.66 -6.12 -3.61
C ALA A 59 -3.86 -5.55 -4.40
N ALA A 60 -3.69 -4.43 -5.11
CA ALA A 60 -4.71 -3.87 -5.98
C ALA A 60 -5.00 -4.79 -7.17
N LEU A 61 -3.96 -5.27 -7.86
CA LEU A 61 -4.08 -6.18 -9.01
C LEU A 61 -4.77 -7.50 -8.63
N ARG A 62 -4.45 -8.07 -7.47
CA ARG A 62 -5.13 -9.28 -6.96
C ARG A 62 -6.63 -9.06 -6.76
N ARG A 63 -7.03 -7.91 -6.21
CA ARG A 63 -8.45 -7.56 -6.05
C ARG A 63 -9.15 -7.35 -7.40
N GLN A 64 -8.47 -6.72 -8.36
CA GLN A 64 -8.99 -6.57 -9.72
C GLN A 64 -9.17 -7.92 -10.42
N LEU A 65 -8.20 -8.83 -10.26
CA LEU A 65 -8.30 -10.20 -10.78
C LEU A 65 -9.49 -10.95 -10.20
N GLN A 66 -9.67 -10.92 -8.87
CA GLN A 66 -10.83 -11.55 -8.23
C GLN A 66 -12.16 -11.00 -8.75
N ALA A 67 -12.26 -9.69 -8.96
CA ALA A 67 -13.45 -9.07 -9.51
C ALA A 67 -13.72 -9.51 -10.96
N VAL A 68 -12.68 -9.55 -11.80
CA VAL A 68 -12.80 -10.02 -13.19
C VAL A 68 -13.17 -11.50 -13.24
N GLU A 69 -12.58 -12.34 -12.39
CA GLU A 69 -12.92 -13.75 -12.31
C GLU A 69 -14.38 -13.98 -11.89
N PHE A 70 -14.90 -13.14 -10.99
CA PHE A 70 -16.32 -13.14 -10.66
C PHE A 70 -17.19 -12.79 -11.88
N VAL A 71 -16.86 -11.72 -12.62
CA VAL A 71 -17.61 -11.34 -13.84
C VAL A 71 -17.57 -12.45 -14.89
N LEU A 72 -16.41 -13.06 -15.11
CA LEU A 72 -16.26 -14.19 -16.03
C LEU A 72 -17.11 -15.40 -15.59
N ALA A 73 -17.14 -15.70 -14.29
CA ALA A 73 -17.95 -16.79 -13.75
C ALA A 73 -19.46 -16.55 -13.96
N GLN A 74 -19.93 -15.32 -13.72
CA GLN A 74 -21.33 -14.93 -13.94
C GLN A 74 -21.69 -14.92 -15.43
N GLY A 75 -20.87 -14.29 -16.27
CA GLY A 75 -21.13 -14.20 -17.71
C GLY A 75 -21.14 -15.57 -18.40
N ARG A 76 -20.34 -16.54 -17.92
CA ARG A 76 -20.35 -17.93 -18.43
C ARG A 76 -21.67 -18.65 -18.19
N GLN A 77 -22.51 -18.21 -17.25
CA GLN A 77 -23.84 -18.76 -17.05
C GLN A 77 -24.80 -18.35 -18.18
N ASN A 78 -24.55 -17.23 -18.86
CA ASN A 78 -25.34 -16.73 -20.00
C ASN A 78 -24.44 -16.14 -21.11
N PRO A 79 -23.65 -16.98 -21.80
CA PRO A 79 -22.56 -16.52 -22.66
C PRO A 79 -23.03 -15.79 -23.92
N VAL A 80 -24.26 -16.04 -24.38
CA VAL A 80 -24.83 -15.38 -25.58
C VAL A 80 -25.19 -13.92 -25.29
N LEU A 81 -25.73 -13.64 -24.09
CA LEU A 81 -26.11 -12.29 -23.67
C LEU A 81 -24.89 -11.43 -23.32
N TYR A 82 -23.81 -12.04 -22.83
CA TYR A 82 -22.63 -11.35 -22.30
C TYR A 82 -21.36 -11.59 -23.12
N ALA A 83 -21.48 -11.95 -24.40
CA ALA A 83 -20.32 -12.33 -25.23
C ALA A 83 -19.23 -11.23 -25.31
N SER A 84 -19.63 -9.96 -25.47
CA SER A 84 -18.72 -8.81 -25.48
C SER A 84 -18.03 -8.61 -24.13
N ASP A 85 -18.80 -8.69 -23.06
CA ASP A 85 -18.32 -8.42 -21.71
C ASP A 85 -17.38 -9.53 -21.23
N LEU A 86 -17.66 -10.77 -21.62
CA LEU A 86 -16.77 -11.90 -21.41
C LEU A 86 -15.44 -11.73 -22.15
N ALA A 87 -15.47 -11.28 -23.41
CA ALA A 87 -14.25 -11.05 -24.17
C ALA A 87 -13.38 -9.94 -23.55
N LEU A 88 -13.99 -8.84 -23.12
CA LEU A 88 -13.30 -7.74 -22.42
C LEU A 88 -12.74 -8.20 -21.07
N ALA A 89 -13.55 -8.90 -20.27
CA ALA A 89 -13.11 -9.43 -18.99
C ALA A 89 -11.95 -10.43 -19.14
N GLN A 90 -11.92 -11.21 -20.23
CA GLN A 90 -10.82 -12.12 -20.53
C GLN A 90 -9.52 -11.35 -20.86
N GLN A 91 -9.62 -10.25 -21.61
CA GLN A 91 -8.48 -9.38 -21.91
C GLN A 91 -7.95 -8.69 -20.64
N ASP A 92 -8.85 -8.18 -19.81
CA ASP A 92 -8.50 -7.57 -18.53
C ASP A 92 -7.82 -8.56 -17.59
N LYS A 93 -8.32 -9.80 -17.52
CA LYS A 93 -7.66 -10.87 -16.76
C LYS A 93 -6.20 -11.05 -17.18
N GLN A 94 -5.95 -11.23 -18.49
CA GLN A 94 -4.59 -11.40 -19.01
C GLN A 94 -3.71 -10.16 -18.78
N ARG A 95 -4.28 -8.97 -18.83
CA ARG A 95 -3.56 -7.72 -18.53
C ARG A 95 -3.14 -7.67 -17.06
N TYR A 96 -4.06 -7.95 -16.14
CA TYR A 96 -3.78 -7.92 -14.71
C TYR A 96 -2.82 -9.03 -14.28
N GLU A 97 -2.93 -10.25 -14.84
CA GLU A 97 -1.98 -11.34 -14.59
C GLU A 97 -0.56 -10.96 -15.03
N ARG A 98 -0.40 -10.46 -16.25
CA ARG A 98 0.91 -10.01 -16.75
C ARG A 98 1.51 -8.93 -15.86
N ARG A 99 0.72 -7.93 -15.47
CA ARG A 99 1.21 -6.86 -14.59
C ARG A 99 1.57 -7.39 -13.20
N LEU A 100 0.77 -8.31 -12.64
CA LEU A 100 1.04 -8.92 -11.34
C LEU A 100 2.36 -9.70 -11.35
N HIS A 101 2.62 -10.47 -12.41
CA HIS A 101 3.90 -11.17 -12.58
C HIS A 101 5.09 -10.21 -12.67
N GLN A 102 4.96 -9.10 -13.39
CA GLN A 102 6.01 -8.07 -13.45
C GLN A 102 6.29 -7.48 -12.07
N VAL A 103 5.25 -7.06 -11.34
CA VAL A 103 5.37 -6.49 -9.99
C VAL A 103 6.01 -7.49 -9.02
N GLN A 104 5.67 -8.78 -9.11
CA GLN A 104 6.31 -9.83 -8.31
C GLN A 104 7.80 -9.98 -8.63
N GLY A 105 8.17 -9.93 -9.91
CA GLY A 105 9.58 -9.91 -10.32
C GLY A 105 10.33 -8.70 -9.78
N GLU A 106 9.74 -7.51 -9.87
CA GLU A 106 10.31 -6.27 -9.31
C GLU A 106 10.51 -6.36 -7.78
N LEU A 107 9.56 -6.96 -7.05
CA LEU A 107 9.67 -7.19 -5.61
C LEU A 107 10.83 -8.12 -5.24
N ILE A 108 10.99 -9.22 -5.97
CA ILE A 108 12.11 -10.17 -5.75
C ILE A 108 13.45 -9.46 -5.98
N LEU A 109 13.57 -8.69 -7.06
CA LEU A 109 14.78 -7.93 -7.37
C LEU A 109 15.13 -6.92 -6.28
N GLN A 110 14.13 -6.28 -5.65
CA GLN A 110 14.36 -5.38 -4.52
C GLN A 110 14.84 -6.13 -3.27
N GLN A 111 14.36 -7.34 -3.02
CA GLN A 111 14.82 -8.17 -1.89
C GLN A 111 16.27 -8.62 -2.05
N VAL A 112 16.67 -9.03 -3.27
CA VAL A 112 18.06 -9.41 -3.55
C VAL A 112 19.01 -8.24 -3.33
N LYS A 113 18.69 -7.06 -3.87
CA LYS A 113 19.52 -5.85 -3.72
C LYS A 113 19.65 -5.38 -2.26
N ALA A 114 18.63 -5.60 -1.44
CA ALA A 114 18.65 -5.25 -0.03
C ALA A 114 19.45 -6.25 0.84
N GLY A 115 19.72 -7.47 0.34
CA GLY A 115 20.49 -8.50 1.05
C GLY A 115 21.99 -8.53 0.71
N GLU A 116 22.44 -7.72 -0.25
CA GLU A 116 23.85 -7.62 -0.69
C GLU A 116 24.64 -6.49 -0.01
N GLY A 117 24.04 -5.76 0.95
CA GLY A 117 24.67 -4.67 1.71
C GLY A 117 24.83 -4.99 3.18
#